data_AF-A0A7S3UXJ8-F1
#
_entry.id   AF-A0A7S3UXJ8-F1
#
_cell.length_a   1.000
_cell.length_b   1.000
_cell.length_c   1.000
_cell.angle_alpha   90.00
_cell.angle_beta   90.00
_cell.angle_gamma   90.00
#
_symmetry.space_group_name_H-M   'P 1'
#
loop_
_entity.id
_entity.type
_entity.pdbx_description
1 polymer ?
#
loop_
_entity_poly.entity_id
_entity_poly.type
_entity_poly.pdbx_seq_one_letter_code
_entity_poly.pdbx_strand_id
1 'polypeptide(L)'
;IGDSSAYDQSENLDLDTIGLTFLLNGLAGLTFLVIFGKLRQRTTHPYSFSTRRLHLPKQTPPDLPKSSIFSWVMPCMAFNFDEILYYAGLDALMYIRFHWLGLRIFGIFAVYGLCVLIPVNALGSNGEQSLFNTLTLSNIADGSNTMWFHVVGMYLLTAITMWQLVVEFRTYTRLRHEFLRRRRALFRSVLVEEVPRPLRSQATLRAYFEKLYPGQVVEVFLCQRLEALTRLIEQRESVLAKLEHAMVHQQRFGKTTYVWRGWGHKEEAVTYWQARLHELNDEVSREQARRLRFARQANRRHVAEAAERMEGMLRRLRFDPRHGDVYAGLTDDDLVSETSGDDDSYQMGGYGSMGLSNGNGRPKPPGAGGDEEQGRPKLSPAPGGLVPAVGGEGAGEGE
;
A
#
# COMPACT_ATOMS: atom_id res chain seq x y z
N ILE A 1 19.87 -17.02 -42.65
CA ILE A 1 20.80 -17.22 -41.51
C ILE A 1 22.06 -16.46 -41.89
N GLY A 2 22.45 -15.32 -41.35
CA GLY A 2 21.84 -14.39 -40.40
C GLY A 2 22.62 -13.08 -40.60
N ASP A 3 21.94 -11.93 -40.54
CA ASP A 3 22.62 -10.64 -40.44
C ASP A 3 23.26 -10.56 -39.04
N SER A 4 24.53 -10.94 -38.94
CA SER A 4 25.35 -10.83 -37.72
C SER A 4 25.79 -9.38 -37.43
N SER A 5 25.54 -8.45 -38.35
CA SER A 5 25.95 -7.04 -38.23
C SER A 5 25.23 -6.28 -37.10
N ALA A 6 24.06 -6.75 -36.65
CA ALA A 6 23.38 -6.19 -35.49
C ALA A 6 24.07 -6.52 -34.16
N TYR A 7 24.92 -7.57 -34.13
CA TYR A 7 25.72 -7.96 -32.97
C TYR A 7 27.14 -7.38 -33.00
N ASP A 8 27.74 -7.22 -34.20
CA ASP A 8 29.06 -6.60 -34.37
C ASP A 8 29.08 -5.12 -33.94
N GLN A 9 27.93 -4.44 -33.95
CA GLN A 9 27.83 -3.05 -33.51
C GLN A 9 27.93 -2.85 -31.99
N SER A 10 28.05 -3.93 -31.21
CA SER A 10 28.28 -3.91 -29.75
C SER A 10 29.76 -3.92 -29.35
N GLU A 11 30.69 -4.01 -30.31
CA GLU A 11 32.13 -4.23 -30.06
C GLU A 11 32.87 -3.08 -29.34
N ASN A 12 32.25 -1.91 -29.13
CA ASN A 12 32.85 -0.83 -28.35
C ASN A 12 32.03 -0.52 -27.09
N LEU A 13 31.86 -1.50 -26.20
CA LEU A 13 31.68 -1.20 -24.78
C LEU A 13 33.00 -0.62 -24.24
N ASP A 14 33.24 0.63 -24.63
CA ASP A 14 34.43 1.37 -24.26
C ASP A 14 34.43 1.50 -22.73
N LEU A 15 35.51 1.10 -22.07
CA LEU A 15 35.62 1.18 -20.60
C LEU A 15 35.35 2.59 -20.11
N ASP A 16 35.70 3.57 -20.93
CA ASP A 16 35.43 4.98 -20.71
C ASP A 16 33.93 5.27 -20.66
N THR A 17 33.11 4.62 -21.49
CA THR A 17 31.65 4.75 -21.47
C THR A 17 31.05 4.10 -20.22
N ILE A 18 31.54 2.92 -19.81
CA ILE A 18 31.10 2.26 -18.57
C ILE A 18 31.50 3.10 -17.35
N GLY A 19 32.75 3.57 -17.31
CA GLY A 19 33.29 4.41 -16.25
C GLY A 19 32.55 5.74 -16.14
N LEU A 20 32.29 6.41 -17.27
CA LEU A 20 31.50 7.63 -17.33
C LEU A 20 30.06 7.38 -16.84
N THR A 21 29.43 6.29 -17.26
CA THR A 21 28.07 5.93 -16.83
C THR A 21 28.01 5.64 -15.33
N PHE A 22 28.98 4.90 -14.79
CA PHE A 22 29.09 4.63 -13.36
C PHE A 22 29.31 5.93 -12.56
N LEU A 23 30.17 6.82 -13.06
CA LEU A 23 30.44 8.11 -12.43
C LEU A 23 29.20 9.02 -12.44
N LEU A 24 28.52 9.14 -13.58
CA LEU A 24 27.31 9.97 -13.69
C LEU A 24 26.18 9.45 -12.81
N ASN A 25 25.91 8.15 -12.82
CA ASN A 25 24.89 7.54 -11.97
C ASN A 25 25.26 7.59 -10.49
N GLY A 26 26.53 7.37 -10.15
CA GLY A 26 27.05 7.49 -8.79
C GLY A 26 26.90 8.92 -8.25
N LEU A 27 27.23 9.93 -9.07
CA LEU A 27 27.07 11.34 -8.72
C LEU A 27 25.60 11.73 -8.56
N ALA A 28 24.73 11.25 -9.46
CA ALA A 28 23.28 11.46 -9.36
C ALA A 28 22.72 10.82 -8.08
N GLY A 29 23.09 9.57 -7.80
CA GLY A 29 22.71 8.85 -6.59
C GLY A 29 23.18 9.55 -5.31
N LEU A 30 24.45 9.99 -5.27
CA LEU A 30 25.00 10.75 -4.15
C LEU A 30 24.26 12.08 -3.98
N THR A 31 23.94 12.78 -5.07
CA THR A 31 23.18 14.02 -5.04
C THR A 31 21.79 13.79 -4.44
N PHE A 32 21.08 12.74 -4.85
CA PHE A 32 19.79 12.37 -4.25
C PHE A 32 19.92 12.00 -2.77
N LEU A 33 20.95 11.24 -2.37
CA LEU A 33 21.18 10.89 -0.97
C LEU A 33 21.48 12.12 -0.11
N VAL A 34 22.24 13.09 -0.63
CA VAL A 34 22.53 14.35 0.06
C VAL A 34 21.28 15.22 0.17
N ILE A 35 20.49 15.34 -0.90
CA ILE A 35 19.22 16.06 -0.90
C ILE A 35 18.27 15.43 0.13
N PHE A 36 18.13 14.10 0.11
CA PHE A 36 17.32 13.35 1.05
C PHE A 36 17.77 13.58 2.50
N GLY A 37 19.07 13.43 2.79
CA GLY A 37 19.59 13.60 4.14
C GLY A 37 19.42 15.03 4.66
N LYS A 38 19.64 16.05 3.81
CA LYS A 38 19.37 17.46 4.15
C LYS A 38 17.88 17.72 4.40
N LEU A 39 17.01 17.22 3.53
CA LEU A 39 15.57 17.42 3.64
C LEU A 39 14.98 16.69 4.85
N ARG A 40 15.51 15.51 5.19
CA ARG A 40 15.15 14.74 6.39
C ARG A 40 15.63 15.40 7.68
N GLN A 41 16.82 16.00 7.71
CA GLN A 41 17.31 16.76 8.86
C GLN A 41 16.50 18.04 9.07
N ARG A 42 16.03 18.67 7.99
CA ARG A 42 15.23 19.89 8.05
C ARG A 42 13.90 19.62 8.74
N THR A 43 13.73 20.22 9.92
CA THR A 43 12.57 20.05 10.82
C THR A 43 11.26 20.67 10.31
N THR A 44 11.24 21.22 9.08
CA THR A 44 10.08 21.93 8.55
C THR A 44 8.88 21.00 8.30
N HIS A 45 9.11 19.72 7.98
CA HIS A 45 8.03 18.75 7.76
C HIS A 45 8.37 17.36 8.34
N PRO A 46 8.34 17.19 9.68
CA PRO A 46 8.70 15.92 10.32
C PRO A 46 7.81 14.75 9.87
N TYR A 47 6.57 15.03 9.49
CA TYR A 47 5.58 14.03 9.12
C TYR A 47 5.62 13.62 7.64
N SER A 48 6.25 14.39 6.75
CA SER A 48 6.35 14.03 5.32
C SER A 48 7.16 12.75 5.09
N PHE A 49 8.17 12.50 5.91
CA PHE A 49 9.00 11.29 5.85
C PHE A 49 8.56 10.21 6.85
N SER A 50 7.47 10.43 7.56
CA SER A 50 7.00 9.55 8.62
C SER A 50 5.48 9.48 8.68
N THR A 51 4.83 9.32 7.54
CA THR A 51 3.36 9.24 7.42
C THR A 51 2.76 8.14 8.30
N ARG A 52 3.47 7.02 8.49
CA ARG A 52 3.07 5.95 9.43
C ARG A 52 3.02 6.42 10.89
N ARG A 53 3.83 7.40 11.30
CA ARG A 53 3.76 8.01 12.64
C ARG A 53 2.47 8.78 12.89
N LEU A 54 1.86 9.34 11.83
CA LEU A 54 0.56 9.99 11.93
C LEU A 54 -0.57 8.97 12.12
N HIS A 55 -0.57 7.90 11.33
CA HIS A 55 -1.68 6.95 11.29
C HIS A 55 -1.59 5.89 12.40
N LEU A 56 -0.38 5.48 12.79
CA LEU A 56 -0.15 4.44 13.82
C LEU A 56 0.94 4.86 14.82
N PRO A 57 0.68 5.85 15.70
CA PRO A 57 1.70 6.37 16.62
C PRO A 57 2.28 5.29 17.55
N LYS A 58 1.48 4.30 17.93
CA LYS A 58 1.86 3.20 18.84
C LYS A 58 2.71 2.11 18.18
N GLN A 59 2.78 2.05 16.85
CA GLN A 59 3.53 1.02 16.11
C GLN A 59 4.63 1.67 15.25
N THR A 60 5.41 2.57 15.87
CA THR A 60 6.49 3.26 15.17
C THR A 60 7.85 2.98 15.79
N PRO A 61 8.90 2.76 14.96
CA PRO A 61 10.25 2.58 15.46
C PRO A 61 10.76 3.87 16.13
N PRO A 62 11.84 3.80 16.94
CA PRO A 62 12.44 4.97 17.54
C PRO A 62 12.86 6.01 16.49
N ASP A 63 12.98 7.27 16.91
CA ASP A 63 13.43 8.33 16.01
C ASP A 63 14.89 8.11 15.60
N LEU A 64 15.11 8.14 14.29
CA LEU A 64 16.44 8.01 13.72
C LEU A 64 17.27 9.27 14.03
N PRO A 65 18.59 9.12 14.29
CA PRO A 65 19.45 10.25 14.61
C PRO A 65 19.48 11.27 13.47
N LYS A 66 19.68 12.54 13.86
CA LYS A 66 19.79 13.70 12.96
C LYS A 66 21.17 14.35 12.99
N SER A 67 22.15 13.76 13.68
CA SER A 67 23.50 14.32 13.88
C SER A 67 24.28 14.51 12.58
N SER A 68 24.08 13.64 11.59
CA SER A 68 24.72 13.72 10.26
C SER A 68 23.76 13.31 9.13
N ILE A 69 24.04 13.76 7.91
CA ILE A 69 23.27 13.49 6.68
C ILE A 69 23.10 11.97 6.45
N PHE A 70 24.10 11.18 6.83
CA PHE A 70 24.13 9.72 6.70
C PHE A 70 23.94 8.95 8.01
N SER A 71 23.65 9.63 9.12
CA SER A 71 23.53 9.00 10.45
C SER A 71 22.40 7.96 10.56
N TRP A 72 21.48 7.90 9.61
CA TRP A 72 20.39 6.92 9.57
C TRP A 72 20.80 5.55 9.03
N VAL A 73 21.87 5.47 8.23
CA VAL A 73 22.23 4.24 7.53
C VAL A 73 22.56 3.12 8.51
N MET A 74 23.43 3.41 9.49
CA MET A 74 23.84 2.40 10.49
C MET A 74 22.67 1.92 11.36
N PRO A 75 21.85 2.80 11.97
CA PRO A 75 20.63 2.36 12.67
C PRO A 75 19.70 1.52 11.80
N CYS A 76 19.50 1.89 10.52
CA CYS A 76 18.67 1.11 9.59
C CYS A 76 19.23 -0.29 9.33
N MET A 77 20.55 -0.42 9.19
CA MET A 77 21.22 -1.71 8.99
C MET A 77 21.27 -2.56 10.26
N ALA A 78 21.19 -1.94 11.45
CA ALA A 78 21.24 -2.61 12.74
C ALA A 78 19.88 -3.17 13.21
N PHE A 79 18.78 -2.94 12.49
CA PHE A 79 17.45 -3.42 12.88
C PHE A 79 17.38 -4.95 12.90
N ASN A 80 16.80 -5.48 13.97
CA ASN A 80 16.58 -6.91 14.09
C ASN A 80 15.34 -7.36 13.30
N PHE A 81 15.34 -8.61 12.82
CA PHE A 81 14.19 -9.16 12.10
C PHE A 81 12.90 -9.19 12.96
N ASP A 82 13.02 -9.39 14.28
CA ASP A 82 11.87 -9.40 15.20
C ASP A 82 11.26 -8.00 15.38
N GLU A 83 12.10 -6.96 15.39
CA GLU A 83 11.66 -5.57 15.43
C GLU A 83 10.93 -5.19 14.13
N ILE A 84 11.48 -5.59 12.99
CA ILE A 84 10.84 -5.39 11.68
C ILE A 84 9.49 -6.10 11.64
N LEU A 85 9.39 -7.33 12.15
CA LEU A 85 8.13 -8.07 12.24
C LEU A 85 7.09 -7.33 13.09
N TYR A 86 7.52 -6.69 14.18
CA TYR A 86 6.65 -5.94 15.09
C TYR A 86 6.16 -4.62 14.47
N TYR A 87 7.04 -3.83 13.85
CA TYR A 87 6.71 -2.49 13.33
C TYR A 87 6.18 -2.47 11.89
N ALA A 88 6.63 -3.39 11.04
CA ALA A 88 6.32 -3.39 9.61
C ALA A 88 5.45 -4.58 9.18
N GLY A 89 5.39 -5.64 9.99
CA GLY A 89 4.61 -6.84 9.70
C GLY A 89 5.39 -7.93 8.96
N LEU A 90 4.71 -9.06 8.74
CA LEU A 90 5.34 -10.25 8.13
C LEU A 90 5.73 -10.00 6.67
N ASP A 91 4.88 -9.31 5.91
CA ASP A 91 5.08 -9.10 4.47
C ASP A 91 6.33 -8.23 4.20
N ALA A 92 6.44 -7.09 4.88
CA ALA A 92 7.62 -6.23 4.81
C ALA A 92 8.91 -6.96 5.24
N LEU A 93 8.83 -7.82 6.27
CA LEU A 93 9.97 -8.65 6.66
C LEU A 93 10.36 -9.62 5.53
N MET A 94 9.40 -10.28 4.88
CA MET A 94 9.69 -11.20 3.78
C MET A 94 10.29 -10.50 2.58
N TYR A 95 9.81 -9.30 2.27
CA TYR A 95 10.39 -8.46 1.23
C TYR A 95 11.88 -8.16 1.48
N ILE A 96 12.23 -7.77 2.72
CA ILE A 96 13.63 -7.50 3.09
C ILE A 96 14.47 -8.78 3.03
N ARG A 97 13.94 -9.90 3.53
CA ARG A 97 14.64 -11.19 3.52
C ARG A 97 14.88 -11.71 2.11
N PHE A 98 13.96 -11.49 1.18
CA PHE A 98 14.14 -11.81 -0.24
C PHE A 98 15.35 -11.09 -0.86
N HIS A 99 15.56 -9.81 -0.51
CA HIS A 99 16.75 -9.07 -0.96
C HIS A 99 18.04 -9.63 -0.35
N TRP A 100 18.03 -9.97 0.95
CA TRP A 100 19.16 -10.63 1.60
C TRP A 100 19.46 -12.01 1.02
N LEU A 101 18.44 -12.77 0.61
CA LEU A 101 18.59 -14.04 -0.09
C LEU A 101 19.35 -13.83 -1.41
N GLY A 102 18.94 -12.85 -2.21
CA GLY A 102 19.65 -12.48 -3.44
C GLY A 102 21.11 -12.12 -3.18
N LEU A 103 21.37 -11.23 -2.21
CA LEU A 103 22.73 -10.83 -1.83
C LEU A 103 23.58 -12.02 -1.36
N ARG A 104 23.02 -13.00 -0.65
CA ARG A 104 23.76 -14.20 -0.22
C ARG A 104 24.08 -15.12 -1.40
N ILE A 105 23.12 -15.40 -2.28
CA ILE A 105 23.34 -16.26 -3.44
C ILE A 105 24.42 -15.66 -4.35
N PHE A 106 24.25 -14.39 -4.74
CA PHE A 106 25.22 -13.70 -5.58
C PHE A 106 26.54 -13.45 -4.87
N GLY A 107 26.53 -13.19 -3.56
CA GLY A 107 27.77 -13.01 -2.79
C GLY A 107 28.63 -14.27 -2.73
N ILE A 108 28.03 -15.44 -2.50
CA ILE A 108 28.75 -16.72 -2.50
C ILE A 108 29.25 -17.04 -3.92
N PHE A 109 28.40 -16.88 -4.93
CA PHE A 109 28.79 -17.15 -6.31
C PHE A 109 29.81 -16.15 -6.87
N ALA A 110 29.81 -14.90 -6.39
CA ALA A 110 30.79 -13.89 -6.78
C ALA A 110 32.21 -14.31 -6.43
N VAL A 111 32.43 -15.05 -5.33
CA VAL A 111 33.75 -15.62 -5.01
C VAL A 111 34.20 -16.60 -6.10
N TYR A 112 33.30 -17.47 -6.57
CA TYR A 112 33.61 -18.38 -7.68
C TYR A 112 33.85 -17.61 -8.99
N GLY A 113 33.02 -16.60 -9.28
CA GLY A 113 33.19 -15.74 -10.45
C GLY A 113 34.54 -15.02 -10.46
N LEU A 114 34.94 -14.42 -9.34
CA LEU A 114 36.20 -13.67 -9.20
C LEU A 114 37.43 -14.57 -9.18
N CYS A 115 37.38 -15.70 -8.47
CA CYS A 115 38.56 -16.56 -8.28
C CYS A 115 38.74 -17.62 -9.37
N VAL A 116 37.68 -18.02 -10.07
CA VAL A 116 37.72 -19.08 -11.08
C VAL A 116 37.38 -18.55 -12.46
N LEU A 117 36.17 -18.01 -12.66
CA LEU A 117 35.71 -17.65 -14.00
C LEU A 117 36.52 -16.51 -14.63
N ILE A 118 36.84 -15.46 -13.87
CA ILE A 118 37.63 -14.33 -14.38
C ILE A 118 39.03 -14.77 -14.85
N PRO A 119 39.85 -15.45 -14.02
CA PRO A 119 41.16 -15.94 -14.48
C PRO A 119 41.03 -16.90 -15.66
N VAL A 120 40.07 -17.82 -15.61
CA VAL A 120 39.86 -18.82 -16.66
C VAL A 120 39.51 -18.16 -18.01
N ASN A 121 38.65 -17.15 -18.01
CA ASN A 121 38.29 -16.41 -19.22
C ASN A 121 39.47 -15.56 -19.72
N ALA A 122 40.24 -14.94 -18.80
CA ALA A 122 41.41 -14.14 -19.15
C ALA A 122 42.55 -14.95 -19.79
N LEU A 123 42.66 -16.25 -19.47
CA LEU A 123 43.61 -17.18 -20.11
C LEU A 123 43.13 -17.68 -21.49
N GLY A 124 41.94 -17.28 -21.93
CA GLY A 124 41.41 -17.60 -23.25
C GLY A 124 42.28 -17.06 -24.39
N SER A 125 42.28 -17.76 -25.52
CA SER A 125 43.18 -17.50 -26.66
C SER A 125 42.45 -17.09 -27.94
N ASN A 126 41.20 -16.61 -27.86
CA ASN A 126 40.44 -16.20 -29.05
C ASN A 126 40.90 -14.86 -29.64
N GLY A 127 41.85 -14.16 -29.01
CA GLY A 127 42.46 -12.94 -29.58
C GLY A 127 41.56 -11.70 -29.51
N GLU A 128 40.60 -11.67 -28.59
CA GLU A 128 39.66 -10.57 -28.37
C GLU A 128 40.35 -9.32 -27.80
N GLN A 129 40.01 -8.13 -28.33
CA GLN A 129 40.69 -6.87 -28.00
C GLN A 129 40.01 -6.07 -26.87
N SER A 130 38.72 -6.29 -26.60
CA SER A 130 37.97 -5.58 -25.55
C SER A 130 38.09 -6.30 -24.20
N LEU A 131 38.37 -5.55 -23.11
CA LEU A 131 38.44 -6.12 -21.75
C LEU A 131 37.18 -6.90 -21.37
N PHE A 132 35.99 -6.44 -21.79
CA PHE A 132 34.75 -7.14 -21.50
C PHE A 132 34.70 -8.50 -22.20
N ASN A 133 35.12 -8.56 -23.47
CA ASN A 133 35.18 -9.81 -24.24
C ASN A 133 36.26 -10.74 -23.69
N THR A 134 37.40 -10.20 -23.21
CA THR A 134 38.47 -10.98 -22.55
C THR A 134 37.99 -11.64 -21.25
N LEU A 135 37.09 -10.99 -20.51
CA LEU A 135 36.61 -11.47 -19.20
C LEU A 135 35.38 -12.37 -19.30
N THR A 136 34.83 -12.59 -20.49
CA THR A 136 33.62 -13.38 -20.71
C THR A 136 33.91 -14.64 -21.54
N LEU A 137 32.88 -15.47 -21.75
CA LEU A 137 32.99 -16.73 -22.48
C LEU A 137 33.48 -16.54 -23.93
N SER A 138 33.33 -15.34 -24.52
CA SER A 138 33.77 -15.02 -25.87
C SER A 138 35.27 -15.22 -26.10
N ASN A 139 36.10 -15.07 -25.05
CA ASN A 139 37.55 -15.28 -25.18
C ASN A 139 37.97 -16.76 -25.17
N ILE A 140 37.04 -17.70 -24.99
CA ILE A 140 37.33 -19.13 -24.97
C ILE A 140 37.00 -19.72 -26.35
N ALA A 141 37.99 -20.39 -26.96
CA ALA A 141 37.82 -21.07 -28.25
C ALA A 141 36.82 -22.23 -28.16
N ASP A 142 36.05 -22.44 -29.23
CA ASP A 142 35.08 -23.53 -29.35
C ASP A 142 35.75 -24.90 -29.21
N GLY A 143 35.14 -25.79 -28.41
CA GLY A 143 35.67 -27.12 -28.12
C GLY A 143 36.78 -27.17 -27.07
N SER A 144 37.14 -26.03 -26.46
CA SER A 144 38.10 -26.00 -25.37
C SER A 144 37.58 -26.69 -24.10
N ASN A 145 38.43 -27.49 -23.47
CA ASN A 145 38.15 -28.12 -22.17
C ASN A 145 37.85 -27.08 -21.06
N THR A 146 38.25 -25.83 -21.27
CA THR A 146 38.00 -24.70 -20.37
C THR A 146 36.51 -24.37 -20.21
N MET A 147 35.66 -24.72 -21.19
CA MET A 147 34.20 -24.52 -21.08
C MET A 147 33.58 -25.33 -19.92
N TRP A 148 34.21 -26.41 -19.48
CA TRP A 148 33.73 -27.20 -18.34
C TRP A 148 33.68 -26.41 -17.03
N PHE A 149 34.54 -25.40 -16.84
CA PHE A 149 34.48 -24.54 -15.65
C PHE A 149 33.19 -23.71 -15.59
N HIS A 150 32.63 -23.34 -16.75
CA HIS A 150 31.34 -22.66 -16.83
C HIS A 150 30.19 -23.61 -16.55
N VAL A 151 30.24 -24.84 -17.10
CA VAL A 151 29.24 -25.89 -16.81
C VAL A 151 29.22 -26.21 -15.32
N VAL A 152 30.38 -26.42 -14.71
CA VAL A 152 30.52 -26.62 -13.26
C VAL A 152 29.98 -25.40 -12.49
N GLY A 153 30.30 -24.19 -12.95
CA GLY A 153 29.78 -22.94 -12.38
C GLY A 153 28.26 -22.87 -12.39
N MET A 154 27.62 -23.29 -13.49
CA MET A 154 26.16 -23.32 -13.60
C MET A 154 25.52 -24.34 -12.65
N TYR A 155 26.07 -25.55 -12.55
CA TYR A 155 25.61 -26.54 -11.57
C TYR A 155 25.82 -26.06 -10.14
N LEU A 156 26.96 -25.41 -9.86
CA LEU A 156 27.28 -24.84 -8.56
C LEU A 156 26.30 -23.72 -8.17
N LEU A 157 26.06 -22.76 -9.07
CA LEU A 157 25.08 -21.68 -8.87
C LEU A 157 23.68 -22.25 -8.62
N THR A 158 23.27 -23.25 -9.41
CA THR A 158 21.97 -23.91 -9.25
C THR A 158 21.88 -24.60 -7.90
N ALA A 159 22.91 -25.34 -7.47
CA ALA A 159 22.95 -26.01 -6.18
C ALA A 159 22.91 -25.03 -5.01
N ILE A 160 23.70 -23.95 -5.06
CA ILE A 160 23.71 -22.88 -4.05
C ILE A 160 22.32 -22.24 -3.97
N THR A 161 21.73 -21.91 -5.12
CA THR A 161 20.40 -21.29 -5.20
C THR A 161 19.34 -22.19 -4.59
N MET A 162 19.29 -23.47 -4.98
CA MET A 162 18.34 -24.44 -4.43
C MET A 162 18.52 -24.63 -2.93
N TRP A 163 19.76 -24.72 -2.45
CA TRP A 163 20.05 -24.84 -1.02
C TRP A 163 19.56 -23.60 -0.24
N GLN A 164 19.90 -22.40 -0.70
CA GLN A 164 19.48 -21.14 -0.07
C GLN A 164 17.96 -20.97 -0.10
N LEU A 165 17.30 -21.33 -1.20
CA LEU A 165 15.84 -21.31 -1.31
C LEU A 165 15.18 -22.24 -0.30
N VAL A 166 15.68 -23.47 -0.14
CA VAL A 166 15.11 -24.42 0.85
C VAL A 166 15.27 -23.90 2.27
N VAL A 167 16.43 -23.32 2.61
CA VAL A 167 16.69 -22.73 3.94
C VAL A 167 15.74 -21.56 4.20
N GLU A 168 15.60 -20.66 3.23
CA GLU A 168 14.75 -19.48 3.38
C GLU A 168 13.26 -19.85 3.39
N PHE A 169 12.83 -20.81 2.58
CA PHE A 169 11.46 -21.31 2.55
C PHE A 169 11.06 -21.95 3.88
N ARG A 170 11.94 -22.77 4.49
CA ARG A 170 11.70 -23.33 5.84
C ARG A 170 11.55 -22.22 6.89
N THR A 171 12.36 -21.17 6.78
CA THR A 171 12.28 -20.01 7.68
C THR A 171 10.97 -19.25 7.49
N TYR A 172 10.57 -19.01 6.24
CA TYR A 172 9.28 -18.42 5.90
C TYR A 172 8.11 -19.22 6.48
N THR A 173 8.08 -20.53 6.27
CA THR A 173 7.00 -21.38 6.79
C THR A 173 6.90 -21.29 8.30
N ARG A 174 8.02 -21.29 9.03
CA ARG A 174 8.04 -21.11 10.49
C ARG A 174 7.47 -19.74 10.89
N LEU A 175 7.97 -18.66 10.28
CA LEU A 175 7.52 -17.30 10.59
C LEU A 175 6.05 -17.09 10.26
N ARG A 176 5.58 -17.64 9.13
CA ARG A 176 4.17 -17.61 8.73
C ARG A 176 3.30 -18.35 9.74
N HIS A 177 3.66 -19.57 10.14
CA HIS A 177 2.91 -20.30 11.15
C HIS A 177 2.87 -19.57 12.49
N GLU A 178 3.99 -19.00 12.93
CA GLU A 178 4.05 -18.22 14.16
C GLU A 178 3.17 -16.96 14.08
N PHE A 179 3.20 -16.28 12.94
CA PHE A 179 2.36 -15.11 12.67
C PHE A 179 0.86 -15.47 12.67
N LEU A 180 0.47 -16.54 11.98
CA LEU A 180 -0.92 -17.02 11.90
C LEU A 180 -1.42 -17.57 13.23
N ARG A 181 -0.54 -18.06 14.11
CA ARG A 181 -0.90 -18.49 15.46
C ARG A 181 -1.39 -17.33 16.34
N ARG A 182 -1.02 -16.08 16.02
CA ARG A 182 -1.50 -14.90 16.75
C ARG A 182 -3.01 -14.76 16.54
N ARG A 183 -3.77 -14.70 17.63
CA ARG A 183 -5.25 -14.66 17.62
C ARG A 183 -5.77 -13.30 17.13
N ARG A 184 -5.73 -13.06 15.83
CA ARG A 184 -6.44 -11.93 15.19
C ARG A 184 -7.84 -12.38 14.77
N ALA A 185 -8.84 -11.51 14.93
CA ALA A 185 -10.22 -11.76 14.52
C ALA A 185 -10.31 -12.08 13.01
N LEU A 186 -9.44 -11.47 12.20
CA LEU A 186 -9.32 -11.67 10.75
C LEU A 186 -9.16 -13.14 10.33
N PHE A 187 -8.50 -13.98 11.13
CA PHE A 187 -8.32 -15.40 10.82
C PHE A 187 -9.52 -16.28 11.18
N ARG A 188 -10.63 -15.68 11.66
CA ARG A 188 -11.86 -16.37 12.07
C ARG A 188 -13.08 -15.92 11.27
N SER A 189 -12.91 -14.95 10.37
CA SER A 189 -13.95 -14.48 9.47
C SER A 189 -13.89 -15.25 8.16
N VAL A 190 -15.06 -15.57 7.64
CA VAL A 190 -15.23 -16.34 6.41
C VAL A 190 -16.17 -15.57 5.50
N LEU A 191 -15.73 -15.28 4.28
CA LEU A 191 -16.59 -14.73 3.25
C LEU A 191 -17.30 -15.90 2.54
N VAL A 192 -18.63 -15.80 2.44
CA VAL A 192 -19.47 -16.80 1.79
C VAL A 192 -20.14 -16.14 0.60
N GLU A 193 -19.80 -16.62 -0.59
CA GLU A 193 -20.38 -16.12 -1.85
C GLU A 193 -21.57 -16.98 -2.30
N GLU A 194 -22.28 -16.50 -3.32
CA GLU A 194 -23.40 -17.21 -3.97
C GLU A 194 -24.53 -17.70 -3.05
N VAL A 195 -24.81 -16.97 -1.95
CA VAL A 195 -25.88 -17.35 -1.02
C VAL A 195 -27.23 -17.44 -1.75
N PRO A 196 -27.97 -18.57 -1.66
CA PRO A 196 -29.28 -18.71 -2.27
C PRO A 196 -30.25 -17.63 -1.79
N ARG A 197 -31.07 -17.08 -2.70
CA ARG A 197 -32.06 -16.02 -2.39
C ARG A 197 -32.85 -16.20 -1.08
N PRO A 198 -33.39 -17.39 -0.73
CA PRO A 198 -34.14 -17.55 0.51
C PRO A 198 -33.29 -17.50 1.78
N LEU A 199 -31.96 -17.65 1.67
CA LEU A 199 -31.00 -17.57 2.77
C LEU A 199 -30.31 -16.19 2.87
N ARG A 200 -30.66 -15.21 2.02
CA ARG A 200 -30.07 -13.85 2.00
C ARG A 200 -30.64 -12.94 3.11
N SER A 201 -30.69 -13.45 4.32
CA SER A 201 -31.05 -12.71 5.52
C SER A 201 -30.11 -13.08 6.65
N GLN A 202 -29.70 -12.09 7.44
CA GLN A 202 -28.78 -12.29 8.54
C GLN A 202 -29.30 -13.33 9.55
N ALA A 203 -30.60 -13.29 9.88
CA ALA A 203 -31.21 -14.23 10.81
C ALA A 203 -31.30 -15.66 10.23
N THR A 204 -31.72 -15.78 8.97
CA THR A 204 -31.85 -17.08 8.30
C THR A 204 -30.49 -17.74 8.09
N LEU A 205 -29.50 -16.96 7.65
CA LEU A 205 -28.13 -17.42 7.43
C LEU A 205 -27.45 -17.81 8.73
N ARG A 206 -27.67 -17.03 9.80
CA ARG A 206 -27.22 -17.40 11.15
C ARG A 206 -27.84 -18.72 11.60
N ALA A 207 -29.16 -18.88 11.47
CA ALA A 207 -29.85 -20.11 11.86
C ALA A 207 -29.34 -21.34 11.06
N TYR A 208 -29.04 -21.15 9.78
CA TYR A 208 -28.43 -22.17 8.93
C TYR A 208 -27.05 -22.60 9.44
N PHE A 209 -26.14 -21.66 9.68
CA PHE A 209 -24.79 -21.98 10.15
C PHE A 209 -24.77 -22.48 11.60
N GLU A 210 -25.64 -21.97 12.47
CA GLU A 210 -25.77 -22.46 13.84
C GLU A 210 -26.25 -23.92 13.88
N LYS A 211 -27.10 -24.32 12.91
CA LYS A 211 -27.51 -25.71 12.76
C LYS A 211 -26.38 -26.62 12.27
N LEU A 212 -25.53 -26.14 11.37
CA LEU A 212 -24.37 -26.90 10.87
C LEU A 212 -23.21 -26.95 11.88
N TYR A 213 -22.97 -25.85 12.59
CA TYR A 213 -21.85 -25.66 13.52
C TYR A 213 -22.34 -25.07 14.86
N PRO A 214 -23.00 -25.88 15.72
CA PRO A 214 -23.58 -25.41 16.96
C PRO A 214 -22.55 -24.78 17.91
N GLY A 215 -22.82 -23.57 18.39
CA GLY A 215 -21.97 -22.85 19.34
C GLY A 215 -20.66 -22.28 18.77
N GLN A 216 -20.42 -22.41 17.45
CA GLN A 216 -19.21 -21.91 16.80
C GLN A 216 -19.42 -20.59 16.05
N VAL A 217 -20.68 -20.21 15.79
CA VAL A 217 -21.01 -18.99 15.03
C VAL A 217 -21.11 -17.79 15.98
N VAL A 218 -20.10 -16.91 15.90
CA VAL A 218 -20.10 -15.67 16.69
C VAL A 218 -21.11 -14.69 16.13
N GLU A 219 -20.93 -14.27 14.88
CA GLU A 219 -21.76 -13.28 14.21
C GLU A 219 -21.79 -13.53 12.70
N VAL A 220 -22.86 -13.08 12.06
CA VAL A 220 -23.04 -13.15 10.60
C VAL A 220 -23.39 -11.75 10.14
N PHE A 221 -22.71 -11.26 9.10
CA PHE A 221 -23.01 -9.99 8.45
C PHE A 221 -23.37 -10.24 6.99
N LEU A 222 -24.40 -9.53 6.50
CA LEU A 222 -24.76 -9.58 5.09
C LEU A 222 -24.13 -8.37 4.39
N CYS A 223 -23.24 -8.64 3.43
CA CYS A 223 -22.65 -7.61 2.59
C CYS A 223 -23.74 -6.96 1.73
N GLN A 224 -23.80 -5.63 1.76
CA GLN A 224 -24.75 -4.84 0.99
C GLN A 224 -24.02 -4.06 -0.10
N ARG A 225 -24.68 -3.81 -1.23
CA ARG A 225 -24.15 -2.91 -2.26
C ARG A 225 -24.19 -1.47 -1.75
N LEU A 226 -23.04 -0.91 -1.38
CA LEU A 226 -22.92 0.41 -0.74
C LEU A 226 -22.33 1.50 -1.63
N GLU A 227 -22.21 1.29 -2.95
CA GLU A 227 -21.57 2.23 -3.89
C GLU A 227 -22.00 3.70 -3.71
N ALA A 228 -23.30 3.96 -3.59
CA ALA A 228 -23.81 5.32 -3.39
C ALA A 228 -23.34 5.91 -2.05
N LEU A 229 -23.32 5.11 -0.99
CA LEU A 229 -22.83 5.53 0.33
C LEU A 229 -21.32 5.76 0.31
N THR A 230 -20.56 4.87 -0.34
CA THR A 230 -19.10 5.02 -0.52
C THR A 230 -18.77 6.31 -1.24
N ARG A 231 -19.45 6.61 -2.35
CA ARG A 231 -19.27 7.89 -3.09
C ARG A 231 -19.58 9.11 -2.21
N LEU A 232 -20.62 9.06 -1.38
CA LEU A 232 -20.94 10.15 -0.46
C LEU A 232 -19.86 10.33 0.62
N ILE A 233 -19.31 9.23 1.14
CA ILE A 233 -18.22 9.26 2.13
C ILE A 233 -16.95 9.84 1.49
N GLU A 234 -16.58 9.41 0.30
CA GLU A 234 -15.42 9.95 -0.44
C GLU A 234 -15.58 11.45 -0.72
N GLN A 235 -16.77 11.89 -1.12
CA GLN A 235 -17.07 13.32 -1.30
C GLN A 235 -16.95 14.08 0.02
N ARG A 236 -17.46 13.52 1.11
CA ARG A 236 -17.37 14.08 2.46
C ARG A 236 -15.91 14.22 2.90
N GLU A 237 -15.07 13.21 2.70
CA GLU A 237 -13.64 13.25 3.02
C GLU A 237 -12.89 14.29 2.19
N SER A 238 -13.21 14.39 0.88
CA SER A 238 -12.65 15.44 0.01
C SER A 238 -13.00 16.84 0.50
N VAL A 239 -14.25 17.06 0.91
CA VAL A 239 -14.71 18.35 1.46
C VAL A 239 -14.08 18.63 2.82
N LEU A 240 -13.99 17.64 3.69
CA LEU A 240 -13.32 17.74 4.99
C LEU A 240 -11.87 18.20 4.82
N ALA A 241 -11.11 17.55 3.92
CA ALA A 241 -9.73 17.92 3.65
C ALA A 241 -9.58 19.37 3.14
N LYS A 242 -10.51 19.82 2.29
CA LYS A 242 -10.55 21.21 1.80
C LYS A 242 -10.88 22.20 2.92
N LEU A 243 -11.79 21.83 3.81
CA LEU A 243 -12.15 22.64 4.97
C LEU A 243 -10.96 22.78 5.93
N GLU A 244 -10.31 21.66 6.28
CA GLU A 244 -9.12 21.63 7.12
C GLU A 244 -8.01 22.50 6.52
N HIS A 245 -7.76 22.37 5.21
CA HIS A 245 -6.79 23.21 4.52
C HIS A 245 -7.13 24.71 4.62
N ALA A 246 -8.39 25.09 4.39
CA ALA A 246 -8.84 26.49 4.49
C ALA A 246 -8.67 27.03 5.93
N MET A 247 -9.06 26.25 6.94
CA MET A 247 -8.91 26.61 8.35
C MET A 247 -7.44 26.78 8.75
N VAL A 248 -6.57 25.85 8.37
CA VAL A 248 -5.12 25.92 8.65
C VAL A 248 -4.48 27.11 7.94
N HIS A 249 -4.89 27.39 6.70
CA HIS A 249 -4.40 28.56 5.96
C HIS A 249 -4.78 29.87 6.65
N GLN A 250 -6.04 30.00 7.09
CA GLN A 250 -6.52 31.17 7.82
C GLN A 250 -5.79 31.35 9.15
N GLN A 251 -5.61 30.25 9.90
CA GLN A 251 -4.91 30.29 11.19
C GLN A 251 -3.42 30.67 11.04
N ARG A 252 -2.75 30.19 10.00
CA ARG A 252 -1.30 30.40 9.81
C ARG A 252 -0.95 31.74 9.19
N PHE A 253 -1.75 32.21 8.23
CA PHE A 253 -1.45 33.41 7.45
C PHE A 253 -2.34 34.61 7.80
N GLY A 254 -3.38 34.41 8.62
CA GLY A 254 -4.37 35.45 8.94
C GLY A 254 -5.21 35.90 7.74
N LYS A 255 -5.16 35.17 6.61
CA LYS A 255 -5.85 35.49 5.36
C LYS A 255 -6.97 34.50 5.09
N THR A 256 -8.18 35.03 4.90
CA THR A 256 -9.34 34.26 4.46
C THR A 256 -9.16 33.79 3.02
N THR A 257 -9.42 32.51 2.79
CA THR A 257 -9.50 31.94 1.44
C THR A 257 -10.94 32.03 0.94
N TYR A 258 -11.12 32.22 -0.36
CA TYR A 258 -12.43 32.34 -1.00
C TYR A 258 -12.63 31.24 -2.02
N VAL A 259 -13.87 30.75 -2.13
CA VAL A 259 -14.30 29.85 -3.19
C VAL A 259 -15.14 30.65 -4.19
N TRP A 260 -14.87 30.44 -5.47
CA TRP A 260 -15.64 31.05 -6.54
C TRP A 260 -16.85 30.19 -6.85
N ARG A 261 -18.03 30.80 -6.79
CA ARG A 261 -19.30 30.15 -7.12
C ARG A 261 -19.86 30.79 -8.40
N GLY A 262 -19.48 30.23 -9.54
CA GLY A 262 -19.91 30.72 -10.85
C GLY A 262 -19.37 32.13 -11.18
N TRP A 263 -20.13 32.88 -11.98
CA TRP A 263 -19.73 34.21 -12.45
C TRP A 263 -19.80 35.25 -11.34
N GLY A 264 -18.65 35.53 -10.71
CA GLY A 264 -18.43 36.72 -9.90
C GLY A 264 -18.76 36.61 -8.41
N HIS A 265 -19.45 35.57 -7.96
CA HIS A 265 -19.73 35.39 -6.53
C HIS A 265 -18.55 34.71 -5.82
N LYS A 266 -18.01 35.42 -4.83
CA LYS A 266 -16.99 34.89 -3.90
C LYS A 266 -17.63 34.67 -2.55
N GLU A 267 -17.51 33.46 -2.04
CA GLU A 267 -17.91 33.12 -0.68
C GLU A 267 -16.67 32.72 0.13
N GLU A 268 -16.71 32.96 1.44
CA GLU A 268 -15.64 32.54 2.33
C GLU A 268 -15.54 31.01 2.32
N ALA A 269 -14.33 30.49 2.09
CA ALA A 269 -14.12 29.06 1.90
C ALA A 269 -14.51 28.23 3.13
N VAL A 270 -14.22 28.72 4.33
CA VAL A 270 -14.55 28.00 5.58
C VAL A 270 -16.05 27.85 5.72
N THR A 271 -16.80 28.95 5.60
CA THR A 271 -18.27 28.95 5.66
C THR A 271 -18.89 28.07 4.58
N TYR A 272 -18.39 28.17 3.34
CA TYR A 272 -18.86 27.36 2.21
C TYR A 272 -18.62 25.86 2.44
N TRP A 273 -17.39 25.47 2.79
CA TRP A 273 -17.07 24.06 3.00
C TRP A 273 -17.72 23.48 4.27
N GLN A 274 -17.92 24.30 5.32
CA GLN A 274 -18.71 23.90 6.49
C GLN A 274 -20.17 23.59 6.13
N ALA A 275 -20.82 24.48 5.38
CA ALA A 275 -22.19 24.27 4.92
C ALA A 275 -22.29 23.02 4.04
N ARG A 276 -21.35 22.85 3.10
CA ARG A 276 -21.30 21.66 2.23
C ARG A 276 -21.04 20.37 3.00
N LEU A 277 -20.20 20.41 4.04
CA LEU A 277 -19.95 19.27 4.90
C LEU A 277 -21.19 18.88 5.71
N HIS A 278 -21.95 19.86 6.20
CA HIS A 278 -23.22 19.61 6.89
C HIS A 278 -24.23 18.93 5.96
N GLU A 279 -24.40 19.46 4.75
CA GLU A 279 -25.30 18.88 3.73
C GLU A 279 -24.92 17.42 3.42
N LEU A 280 -23.62 17.14 3.24
CA LEU A 280 -23.12 15.78 3.01
C LEU A 280 -23.32 14.86 4.23
N ASN A 281 -23.15 15.37 5.46
CA ASN A 281 -23.44 14.59 6.67
C ASN A 281 -24.92 14.19 6.74
N ASP A 282 -25.82 15.10 6.36
CA ASP A 282 -27.26 14.82 6.31
C ASP A 282 -27.60 13.81 5.20
N GLU A 283 -26.96 13.89 4.04
CA GLU A 283 -27.11 12.90 2.96
C GLU A 283 -26.61 11.52 3.37
N VAL A 284 -25.41 11.43 3.96
CA VAL A 284 -24.84 10.19 4.49
C VAL A 284 -25.77 9.57 5.53
N SER A 285 -26.26 10.38 6.48
CA SER A 285 -27.17 9.92 7.53
C SER A 285 -28.51 9.42 6.94
N ARG A 286 -29.05 10.12 5.94
CA ARG A 286 -30.28 9.71 5.23
C ARG A 286 -30.08 8.40 4.47
N GLU A 287 -28.96 8.24 3.78
CA GLU A 287 -28.65 7.01 3.02
C GLU A 287 -28.40 5.83 3.98
N GLN A 288 -27.64 6.01 5.05
CA GLN A 288 -27.46 5.01 6.10
C GLN A 288 -28.80 4.56 6.69
N ALA A 289 -29.68 5.50 7.05
CA ALA A 289 -31.01 5.20 7.58
C ALA A 289 -31.91 4.49 6.54
N ARG A 290 -31.79 4.84 5.25
CA ARG A 290 -32.49 4.17 4.16
C ARG A 290 -32.02 2.71 4.05
N ARG A 291 -30.71 2.45 4.02
CA ARG A 291 -30.14 1.11 3.92
C ARG A 291 -30.44 0.25 5.13
N LEU A 292 -30.34 0.80 6.34
CA LEU A 292 -30.70 0.09 7.56
C LEU A 292 -32.18 -0.31 7.57
N ARG A 293 -33.07 0.54 7.07
CA ARG A 293 -34.50 0.21 6.91
C ARG A 293 -34.71 -0.93 5.91
N PHE A 294 -34.06 -0.88 4.75
CA PHE A 294 -34.13 -1.96 3.77
C PHE A 294 -33.59 -3.28 4.33
N ALA A 295 -32.44 -3.27 5.00
CA ALA A 295 -31.86 -4.44 5.64
C ALA A 295 -32.80 -5.04 6.70
N ARG A 296 -33.41 -4.20 7.55
CA ARG A 296 -34.41 -4.65 8.55
C ARG A 296 -35.66 -5.24 7.91
N GLN A 297 -36.16 -4.63 6.84
CA GLN A 297 -37.34 -5.12 6.12
C GLN A 297 -37.07 -6.45 5.41
N ALA A 298 -35.92 -6.57 4.74
CA ALA A 298 -35.48 -7.83 4.13
C ALA A 298 -35.34 -8.92 5.20
N ASN A 299 -34.71 -8.62 6.33
CA ASN A 299 -34.57 -9.56 7.43
C ASN A 299 -35.93 -10.04 7.96
N ARG A 300 -36.90 -9.13 8.15
CA ARG A 300 -38.26 -9.51 8.61
C ARG A 300 -39.00 -10.40 7.62
N ARG A 301 -38.98 -10.05 6.32
CA ARG A 301 -39.66 -10.84 5.27
C ARG A 301 -39.06 -12.24 5.15
N HIS A 302 -37.73 -12.32 5.11
CA HIS A 302 -37.05 -13.60 4.98
C HIS A 302 -37.15 -14.48 6.23
N VAL A 303 -37.22 -13.91 7.43
CA VAL A 303 -37.50 -14.72 8.64
C VAL A 303 -38.89 -15.35 8.58
N ALA A 304 -39.91 -14.61 8.12
CA ALA A 304 -41.26 -15.14 7.95
C ALA A 304 -41.32 -16.24 6.87
N GLU A 305 -40.75 -15.99 5.69
CA GLU A 305 -40.72 -16.96 4.59
C GLU A 305 -39.83 -18.17 4.89
N ALA A 306 -38.73 -17.98 5.60
CA ALA A 306 -37.84 -19.06 5.98
C ALA A 306 -38.43 -19.89 7.12
N ALA A 307 -39.12 -19.32 8.11
CA ALA A 307 -39.79 -20.13 9.13
C ALA A 307 -40.75 -21.17 8.51
N GLU A 308 -41.43 -20.82 7.42
CA GLU A 308 -42.31 -21.74 6.68
C GLU A 308 -41.58 -22.74 5.78
N ARG A 309 -40.44 -22.35 5.17
CA ARG A 309 -39.77 -23.15 4.13
C ARG A 309 -38.49 -23.83 4.58
N MET A 310 -37.91 -23.43 5.72
CA MET A 310 -36.55 -23.81 6.12
C MET A 310 -36.40 -25.30 6.40
N GLU A 311 -37.39 -25.98 6.99
CA GLU A 311 -37.30 -27.44 7.17
C GLU A 311 -37.31 -28.20 5.83
N GLY A 312 -38.14 -27.78 4.88
CA GLY A 312 -38.21 -28.35 3.53
C GLY A 312 -36.99 -28.00 2.67
N MET A 313 -36.44 -26.80 2.86
CA MET A 313 -35.22 -26.34 2.18
C MET A 313 -33.97 -26.99 2.75
N LEU A 314 -33.80 -27.10 4.07
CA LEU A 314 -32.64 -27.73 4.71
C LEU A 314 -32.52 -29.22 4.34
N ARG A 315 -33.63 -29.88 3.98
CA ARG A 315 -33.62 -31.24 3.43
C ARG A 315 -33.16 -31.31 1.97
N ARG A 316 -33.30 -30.22 1.20
CA ARG A 316 -32.98 -30.15 -0.25
C ARG A 316 -31.64 -29.47 -0.53
N LEU A 317 -31.35 -28.37 0.18
CA LEU A 317 -30.08 -27.67 0.23
C LEU A 317 -29.14 -28.43 1.16
N ARG A 318 -28.61 -29.56 0.69
CA ARG A 318 -27.23 -29.86 1.05
C ARG A 318 -26.41 -28.84 0.29
N PHE A 319 -25.93 -27.83 1.00
CA PHE A 319 -24.94 -26.91 0.44
C PHE A 319 -23.79 -27.79 -0.03
N ASP A 320 -23.62 -27.91 -1.34
CA ASP A 320 -22.50 -28.62 -1.92
C ASP A 320 -21.28 -27.71 -1.73
N PRO A 321 -20.32 -28.08 -0.86
CA PRO A 321 -19.16 -27.23 -0.59
C PRO A 321 -18.26 -26.99 -1.82
N ARG A 322 -18.60 -27.57 -2.99
CA ARG A 322 -17.94 -27.33 -4.27
C ARG A 322 -18.43 -26.09 -5.03
N HIS A 323 -19.58 -25.53 -4.68
CA HIS A 323 -20.20 -24.41 -5.41
C HIS A 323 -20.22 -23.10 -4.61
N GLY A 324 -19.99 -23.15 -3.29
CA GLY A 324 -19.78 -21.94 -2.50
C GLY A 324 -18.29 -21.78 -2.28
N ASP A 325 -17.66 -20.86 -2.99
CA ASP A 325 -16.27 -20.53 -2.71
C ASP A 325 -16.20 -19.85 -1.33
N VAL A 326 -15.52 -20.52 -0.41
CA VAL A 326 -15.35 -20.09 0.98
C VAL A 326 -13.95 -19.50 1.09
N TYR A 327 -13.86 -18.17 1.13
CA TYR A 327 -12.60 -17.47 1.29
C TYR A 327 -12.34 -17.21 2.78
N ALA A 328 -11.24 -17.76 3.29
CA ALA A 328 -10.76 -17.52 4.65
C ALA A 328 -9.73 -16.40 4.67
N GLY A 329 -9.86 -15.46 5.61
CA GLY A 329 -8.76 -14.54 5.96
C GLY A 329 -8.61 -13.29 5.09
N LEU A 330 -9.67 -12.81 4.44
CA LEU A 330 -9.68 -11.49 3.80
C LEU A 330 -9.63 -10.39 4.88
N THR A 331 -8.78 -9.38 4.68
CA THR A 331 -8.81 -8.17 5.52
C THR A 331 -9.89 -7.21 5.03
N ASP A 332 -10.40 -6.33 5.91
CA ASP A 332 -11.38 -5.30 5.52
C ASP A 332 -10.84 -4.39 4.40
N ASP A 333 -9.50 -4.24 4.31
CA ASP A 333 -8.81 -3.51 3.25
C ASP A 333 -8.65 -4.33 1.94
N ASP A 334 -8.61 -5.67 2.02
CA ASP A 334 -8.61 -6.54 0.83
C ASP A 334 -10.03 -6.72 0.25
N LEU A 335 -11.07 -6.42 1.05
CA LEU A 335 -12.46 -6.36 0.60
C LEU A 335 -12.80 -5.06 -0.16
N VAL A 336 -11.79 -4.24 -0.49
CA VAL A 336 -11.94 -3.13 -1.44
C VAL A 336 -12.60 -3.69 -2.68
N SER A 337 -13.68 -3.03 -3.09
CA SER A 337 -14.60 -3.45 -4.14
C SER A 337 -13.89 -3.74 -5.46
N GLU A 338 -13.33 -4.93 -5.61
CA GLU A 338 -13.31 -5.57 -6.91
C GLU A 338 -14.77 -5.72 -7.29
N THR A 339 -15.14 -4.91 -8.28
CA THR A 339 -16.44 -4.92 -8.91
C THR A 339 -16.68 -6.32 -9.45
N SER A 340 -17.29 -7.20 -8.65
CA SER A 340 -18.10 -8.31 -9.13
C SER A 340 -19.41 -7.73 -9.70
N GLY A 341 -19.22 -6.94 -10.74
CA GLY A 341 -20.24 -6.45 -11.65
C GLY A 341 -20.19 -7.25 -12.93
N ASP A 342 -20.12 -8.58 -12.82
CA ASP A 342 -20.52 -9.45 -13.92
C ASP A 342 -22.04 -9.58 -13.84
N ASP A 343 -22.72 -8.73 -14.60
CA ASP A 343 -23.97 -9.11 -15.23
C ASP A 343 -24.07 -8.40 -16.57
N ASP A 344 -24.06 -9.24 -17.60
CA ASP A 344 -24.35 -8.96 -18.99
C ASP A 344 -25.62 -8.12 -19.20
N SER A 345 -25.67 -7.49 -20.37
CA SER A 345 -26.78 -6.70 -20.94
C SER A 345 -26.80 -5.21 -20.63
N TYR A 346 -26.23 -4.41 -21.54
CA TYR A 346 -26.92 -3.34 -22.28
C TYR A 346 -26.00 -2.81 -23.40
N GLN A 347 -26.21 -3.29 -24.64
CA GLN A 347 -25.83 -2.54 -25.82
C GLN A 347 -26.79 -1.35 -25.98
N MET A 348 -26.23 -0.14 -26.08
CA MET A 348 -26.47 0.87 -27.14
C MET A 348 -26.21 2.29 -26.64
N GLY A 349 -25.50 3.07 -27.46
CA GLY A 349 -25.57 4.53 -27.45
C GLY A 349 -24.29 5.22 -27.01
N GLY A 350 -23.35 5.41 -27.95
CA GLY A 350 -22.19 6.26 -27.74
C GLY A 350 -22.56 7.74 -27.65
N TYR A 351 -21.66 8.55 -27.08
CA TYR A 351 -21.30 9.90 -27.53
C TYR A 351 -20.10 10.40 -26.71
N GLY A 352 -19.11 10.96 -27.41
CA GLY A 352 -18.43 12.18 -26.94
C GLY A 352 -17.10 12.02 -26.20
N SER A 353 -16.04 11.69 -26.94
CA SER A 353 -14.68 12.14 -26.61
C SER A 353 -14.59 13.68 -26.69
N MET A 354 -14.22 14.32 -25.58
CA MET A 354 -13.64 15.67 -25.53
C MET A 354 -12.53 15.59 -24.46
N GLY A 355 -11.26 15.75 -24.77
CA GLY A 355 -10.67 16.78 -25.61
C GLY A 355 -9.92 17.74 -24.69
N LEU A 356 -8.73 17.32 -24.23
CA LEU A 356 -7.80 18.15 -23.46
C LEU A 356 -7.36 19.34 -24.32
N SER A 357 -7.77 20.55 -23.94
CA SER A 357 -7.25 21.80 -24.52
C SER A 357 -6.22 22.41 -23.58
N ASN A 358 -4.98 22.43 -24.05
CA ASN A 358 -3.87 23.23 -23.53
C ASN A 358 -4.25 24.71 -23.48
N GLY A 359 -3.98 25.38 -22.36
CA GLY A 359 -4.11 26.82 -22.19
C GLY A 359 -2.88 27.38 -21.50
N ASN A 360 -1.88 27.78 -22.30
CA ASN A 360 -0.73 28.57 -21.89
C ASN A 360 -1.19 29.90 -21.28
N GLY A 361 -0.71 30.24 -20.09
CA GLY A 361 -0.96 31.54 -19.47
C GLY A 361 -0.06 31.80 -18.27
N ARG A 362 1.15 32.33 -18.51
CA ARG A 362 1.98 32.97 -17.48
C ARG A 362 1.25 34.17 -16.87
N PRO A 363 1.45 34.47 -15.58
CA PRO A 363 1.39 35.83 -15.08
C PRO A 363 2.78 36.36 -14.69
N LYS A 364 3.10 37.58 -15.16
CA LYS A 364 4.18 38.44 -14.67
C LYS A 364 3.87 38.96 -13.24
N PRO A 365 4.88 39.33 -12.43
CA PRO A 365 4.68 39.87 -11.09
C PRO A 365 4.46 41.40 -11.10
N PRO A 366 3.70 41.98 -10.15
CA PRO A 366 3.97 43.32 -9.63
C PRO A 366 4.84 43.18 -8.36
N GLY A 367 5.86 44.00 -8.13
CA GLY A 367 5.85 45.45 -8.16
C GLY A 367 5.85 45.93 -6.72
N ALA A 368 7.02 46.34 -6.21
CA ALA A 368 7.23 46.84 -4.87
C ALA A 368 6.60 48.23 -4.67
N GLY A 369 6.07 48.50 -3.48
CA GLY A 369 5.71 49.84 -3.04
C GLY A 369 4.77 49.87 -1.84
N GLY A 370 5.26 50.44 -0.73
CA GLY A 370 4.53 51.45 0.05
C GLY A 370 3.59 50.98 1.16
N ASP A 371 4.01 51.30 2.37
CA ASP A 371 3.29 51.40 3.65
C ASP A 371 1.81 51.85 3.55
N GLU A 372 0.94 51.23 4.35
CA GLU A 372 -0.07 51.97 5.11
C GLU A 372 -0.63 51.14 6.28
N GLU A 373 -0.50 51.73 7.45
CA GLU A 373 -0.99 51.34 8.76
C GLU A 373 -2.47 51.75 8.90
N GLN A 374 -3.37 50.84 9.29
CA GLN A 374 -4.49 51.08 10.23
C GLN A 374 -5.51 49.92 10.27
N GLY A 375 -6.03 49.67 11.47
CA GLY A 375 -7.39 49.12 11.65
C GLY A 375 -7.49 47.68 12.14
N ARG A 376 -7.21 47.44 13.43
CA ARG A 376 -7.80 46.30 14.17
C ARG A 376 -9.30 46.55 14.38
N PRO A 377 -10.17 45.56 14.16
CA PRO A 377 -11.38 45.41 14.95
C PRO A 377 -11.13 44.37 16.05
N LYS A 378 -11.30 44.81 17.31
CA LYS A 378 -11.55 43.91 18.45
C LYS A 378 -12.96 43.37 18.30
N LEU A 379 -13.15 42.05 18.44
CA LEU A 379 -14.40 41.47 18.94
C LEU A 379 -14.14 40.16 19.69
N SER A 380 -14.98 39.98 20.69
CA SER A 380 -14.81 39.34 22.01
C SER A 380 -14.83 37.80 22.01
N PRO A 381 -14.46 37.14 23.13
CA PRO A 381 -14.37 35.70 23.21
C PRO A 381 -15.75 35.06 23.43
N ALA A 382 -15.94 33.85 22.91
CA ALA A 382 -17.07 32.99 23.24
C ALA A 382 -16.58 31.56 23.56
N PRO A 383 -17.34 30.80 24.36
CA PRO A 383 -16.81 29.97 25.44
C PRO A 383 -16.79 28.46 25.13
N GLY A 384 -16.15 27.69 26.00
CA GLY A 384 -16.53 26.28 26.21
C GLY A 384 -15.58 25.23 25.64
N GLY A 385 -14.34 25.19 26.12
CA GLY A 385 -13.53 23.97 26.08
C GLY A 385 -13.91 23.06 27.24
N LEU A 386 -14.60 21.95 26.95
CA LEU A 386 -14.77 20.85 27.89
C LEU A 386 -13.47 20.04 27.97
N VAL A 387 -12.77 20.20 29.10
CA VAL A 387 -11.65 19.35 29.53
C VAL A 387 -12.23 18.03 30.04
N PRO A 388 -11.66 16.85 29.68
CA PRO A 388 -12.03 15.60 30.34
C PRO A 388 -11.40 15.56 31.74
N ALA A 389 -12.27 15.41 32.75
CA ALA A 389 -11.88 15.25 34.13
C ALA A 389 -11.11 13.94 34.33
N VAL A 390 -9.88 14.07 34.79
CA VAL A 390 -9.10 13.01 35.43
C VAL A 390 -9.60 12.91 36.87
N GLY A 391 -10.28 11.81 37.19
CA GLY A 391 -10.56 11.39 38.57
C GLY A 391 -9.75 10.14 38.87
N GLY A 392 -8.71 10.29 39.69
CA GLY A 392 -8.06 9.18 40.37
C GLY A 392 -8.45 9.21 41.84
N GLU A 393 -8.77 8.04 42.40
CA GLU A 393 -8.20 7.45 43.62
C GLU A 393 -9.19 6.47 44.27
N GLY A 394 -8.65 5.33 44.74
CA GLY A 394 -9.38 4.35 45.52
C GLY A 394 -8.76 2.95 45.45
N ALA A 395 -7.66 2.76 46.18
CA ALA A 395 -6.98 1.48 46.40
C ALA A 395 -7.69 0.62 47.47
N GLY A 396 -7.36 -0.68 47.48
CA GLY A 396 -7.53 -1.66 48.57
C GLY A 396 -8.60 -2.72 48.32
N GLU A 397 -8.48 -4.01 48.67
CA GLU A 397 -7.41 -4.90 49.14
C GLU A 397 -8.02 -6.34 49.25
N GLY A 398 -7.26 -7.41 49.02
CA GLY A 398 -7.55 -8.84 49.41
C GLY A 398 -8.72 -9.54 48.68
N GLU A 399 -8.69 -10.82 48.31
CA GLU A 399 -7.88 -12.02 48.59
C GLU A 399 -7.69 -12.84 47.30
#